data_AF-A0A7Y8LX04-F1
#
_entry.id   AF-A0A7Y8LX04-F1
#
_cell.length_a   1.000
_cell.length_b   1.000
_cell.length_c   1.000
_cell.angle_alpha   90.00
_cell.angle_beta   90.00
_cell.angle_gamma   90.00
#
_symmetry.space_group_name_H-M   'P 1'
#
loop_
_entity.id
_entity.type
_entity.pdbx_description
1 polymer ?
#
loop_
_entity_poly.entity_id
_entity_poly.type
_entity_poly.pdbx_seq_one_letter_code
_entity_poly.pdbx_strand_id
1 'polypeptide(L)'
;MLHAFDDATGGELWAFIPSNLLPKLKNLNGSLIEFFVDGSPKIYVERDGSNNITKAILIFGQRRGGNRYTALDVTDRLNPKFLWEINPSGRIFETTTYNTTDYKELGQTWSTPQIGKIRNGSGEKWVAFIAAGYDPNQDNIPVLNADTMGRGIYVVDILTGEKIWRYTKDEDPSRMVYSIPSDIAKLDVTGDGKIDRLYVGDTGGRIWRFDIGDASNVASWTGNIIFQGNGKIFYPPDVTLENDSGNYEMLFFGTGDRENPKGDLTYINRLYAVKDKTPYPHTPMTESDLKDVTEDLLQEPSTPDSIKTSIINELRGKNGWYIKLDQRPGEKCLSSPVVFYGVVYYTTFAPTVQNQTNICYLGPGSGIFYAVDYKTGTAVFNLDATNDTTQGEVIKRSDRSKVIGPAIPSSVIVTIIGGMSSGYVGIGGGVYVPEVLKKKILIPLNWKMVF
;
A
#
# COMPACT_ATOMS: atom_id res chain seq x y z
N MET A 1 -14.94 -5.71 -16.39
CA MET A 1 -15.85 -6.73 -15.82
C MET A 1 -15.01 -7.61 -14.91
N LEU A 2 -15.59 -8.43 -14.04
CA LEU A 2 -14.82 -9.44 -13.32
C LEU A 2 -14.92 -10.76 -14.11
N HIS A 3 -13.78 -11.43 -14.35
CA HIS A 3 -13.73 -12.70 -15.06
C HIS A 3 -13.04 -13.73 -14.16
N ALA A 4 -13.57 -14.96 -14.16
CA ALA A 4 -12.96 -16.10 -13.49
C ALA A 4 -12.53 -17.13 -14.52
N PHE A 5 -11.28 -17.58 -14.42
CA PHE A 5 -10.69 -18.56 -15.32
C PHE A 5 -10.25 -19.80 -14.53
N ASP A 6 -10.36 -20.96 -15.17
CA ASP A 6 -9.76 -22.19 -14.69
C ASP A 6 -8.23 -22.13 -14.86
N ASP A 7 -7.50 -22.47 -13.81
CA ASP A 7 -6.04 -22.34 -13.78
C ASP A 7 -5.32 -23.37 -14.64
N ALA A 8 -5.91 -24.57 -14.82
CA ALA A 8 -5.34 -25.65 -15.61
C ALA A 8 -5.56 -25.45 -17.12
N THR A 9 -6.74 -24.98 -17.51
CA THR A 9 -7.15 -24.88 -18.92
C THR A 9 -7.11 -23.46 -19.48
N GLY A 10 -7.14 -22.44 -18.61
CA GLY A 10 -7.35 -21.06 -19.02
C GLY A 10 -8.76 -20.77 -19.54
N GLY A 11 -9.68 -21.74 -19.45
CA GLY A 11 -11.07 -21.55 -19.86
C GLY A 11 -11.81 -20.60 -18.93
N GLU A 12 -12.61 -19.70 -19.48
CA GLU A 12 -13.47 -18.82 -18.69
C GLU A 12 -14.61 -19.63 -18.06
N LEU A 13 -14.74 -19.54 -16.74
CA LEU A 13 -15.79 -20.22 -15.97
C LEU A 13 -17.05 -19.36 -15.89
N TRP A 14 -16.88 -18.08 -15.58
CA TRP A 14 -17.96 -17.11 -15.49
C TRP A 14 -17.42 -15.68 -15.52
N ALA A 15 -18.32 -14.75 -15.82
CA ALA A 15 -18.07 -13.31 -15.71
C ALA A 15 -19.16 -12.63 -14.89
N PHE A 16 -18.80 -11.56 -14.19
CA PHE A 16 -19.72 -10.72 -13.45
C PHE A 16 -19.60 -9.25 -13.89
N ILE A 17 -20.76 -8.63 -14.11
CA ILE A 17 -20.88 -7.23 -14.50
C ILE A 17 -21.71 -6.51 -13.44
N PRO A 18 -21.10 -5.62 -12.64
CA PRO A 18 -21.84 -4.75 -11.73
C PRO A 18 -22.96 -4.00 -12.45
N SER A 19 -24.11 -3.85 -11.79
CA SER A 19 -25.32 -3.28 -12.41
C SER A 19 -25.09 -1.85 -12.95
N ASN A 20 -24.29 -1.05 -12.25
CA ASN A 20 -23.94 0.31 -12.67
C ASN A 20 -23.07 0.36 -13.94
N LEU A 21 -22.43 -0.76 -14.30
CA LEU A 21 -21.58 -0.87 -15.48
C LEU A 21 -22.30 -1.47 -16.69
N LEU A 22 -23.44 -2.14 -16.50
CA LEU A 22 -24.23 -2.71 -17.61
C LEU A 22 -24.58 -1.67 -18.70
N PRO A 23 -25.05 -0.44 -18.37
CA PRO A 23 -25.37 0.55 -19.40
C PRO A 23 -24.15 1.03 -20.20
N LYS A 24 -22.94 0.84 -19.67
CA LYS A 24 -21.67 1.24 -20.31
C LYS A 24 -21.16 0.23 -21.32
N LEU A 25 -21.71 -1.00 -21.37
CA LEU A 25 -21.26 -2.02 -22.32
C LEU A 25 -21.38 -1.57 -23.79
N LYS A 26 -22.36 -0.71 -24.09
CA LYS A 26 -22.52 -0.10 -25.42
C LYS A 26 -21.32 0.77 -25.86
N ASN A 27 -20.49 1.21 -24.91
CA ASN A 27 -19.30 2.02 -25.17
C ASN A 27 -18.07 1.16 -25.55
N LEU A 28 -18.16 -0.17 -25.44
CA LEU A 28 -17.10 -1.10 -25.86
C LEU A 28 -17.06 -1.27 -27.40
N ASN A 29 -17.19 -0.17 -28.14
CA ASN A 29 -17.13 -0.12 -29.60
C ASN A 29 -15.73 0.22 -30.14
N GLY A 30 -14.74 0.40 -29.25
CA GLY A 30 -13.35 0.71 -29.59
C GLY A 30 -13.02 2.19 -29.75
N SER A 31 -14.02 3.09 -29.69
CA SER A 31 -13.83 4.53 -29.91
C SER A 31 -13.46 5.31 -28.64
N LEU A 32 -13.71 4.74 -27.46
CA LEU A 32 -13.45 5.37 -26.16
C LEU A 32 -12.80 4.35 -25.22
N ILE A 33 -11.87 4.84 -24.39
CA ILE A 33 -11.36 4.08 -23.25
C ILE A 33 -12.42 4.16 -22.14
N GLU A 34 -13.07 3.05 -21.86
CA GLU A 34 -14.06 2.94 -20.78
C GLU A 34 -13.52 2.04 -19.68
N PHE A 35 -13.55 2.54 -18.44
CA PHE A 35 -13.14 1.76 -17.27
C PHE A 35 -14.33 1.00 -16.69
N PHE A 36 -14.12 -0.28 -16.39
CA PHE A 36 -15.06 -1.17 -15.72
C PHE A 36 -14.50 -1.61 -14.37
N VAL A 37 -14.75 -2.84 -13.94
CA VAL A 37 -14.01 -3.47 -12.84
C VAL A 37 -12.52 -3.56 -13.19
N ASP A 38 -11.70 -2.86 -12.41
CA ASP A 38 -10.23 -2.84 -12.49
C ASP A 38 -9.57 -3.00 -11.11
N GLY A 39 -10.37 -3.12 -10.04
CA GLY A 39 -9.87 -3.36 -8.69
C GLY A 39 -9.39 -4.80 -8.54
N SER A 40 -8.27 -5.01 -7.87
CA SER A 40 -7.80 -6.36 -7.54
C SER A 40 -8.79 -7.02 -6.57
N PRO A 41 -9.28 -8.24 -6.86
CA PRO A 41 -10.21 -8.92 -5.99
C PRO A 41 -9.50 -9.49 -4.75
N LYS A 42 -10.25 -9.62 -3.65
CA LYS A 42 -9.79 -10.19 -2.38
C LYS A 42 -10.78 -11.22 -1.91
N ILE A 43 -10.28 -12.34 -1.38
CA ILE A 43 -11.11 -13.48 -1.00
C ILE A 43 -10.97 -13.77 0.50
N TYR A 44 -12.11 -13.90 1.18
CA TYR A 44 -12.24 -14.53 2.49
C TYR A 44 -12.53 -16.01 2.26
N VAL A 45 -11.80 -16.91 2.92
CA VAL A 45 -12.05 -18.35 2.86
C VAL A 45 -12.14 -18.89 4.27
N GLU A 46 -13.25 -19.56 4.55
CA GLU A 46 -13.47 -20.34 5.76
C GLU A 46 -13.37 -21.83 5.45
N ARG A 47 -12.74 -22.57 6.35
CA ARG A 47 -12.58 -24.01 6.22
C ARG A 47 -12.99 -24.74 7.48
N ASP A 48 -13.53 -25.95 7.31
CA ASP A 48 -13.80 -26.87 8.41
C ASP A 48 -12.51 -27.55 8.92
N GLY A 49 -12.64 -28.37 9.97
CA GLY A 49 -11.53 -29.16 10.51
C GLY A 49 -10.95 -30.21 9.56
N SER A 50 -11.63 -30.50 8.44
CA SER A 50 -11.18 -31.39 7.37
C SER A 50 -10.59 -30.61 6.18
N ASN A 51 -10.37 -29.31 6.33
CA ASN A 51 -9.82 -28.41 5.32
C ASN A 51 -10.75 -28.20 4.08
N ASN A 52 -12.03 -28.54 4.17
CA ASN A 52 -13.01 -28.22 3.12
C ASN A 52 -13.42 -26.76 3.22
N ILE A 53 -13.63 -26.10 2.07
CA ILE A 53 -14.15 -24.73 2.04
C ILE A 53 -15.63 -24.76 2.44
N THR A 54 -15.96 -24.11 3.55
CA THR A 54 -17.34 -23.94 4.02
C THR A 54 -17.93 -22.60 3.60
N LYS A 55 -17.07 -21.60 3.37
CA LYS A 55 -17.45 -20.30 2.86
C LYS A 55 -16.31 -19.69 2.05
N ALA A 56 -16.63 -19.07 0.91
CA ALA A 56 -15.70 -18.22 0.18
C ALA A 56 -16.39 -16.94 -0.30
N ILE A 57 -15.92 -15.77 0.14
CA ILE A 57 -16.47 -14.47 -0.26
C ILE A 57 -15.43 -13.67 -1.01
N LEU A 58 -15.75 -13.27 -2.24
CA LEU A 58 -14.90 -12.48 -3.11
C LEU A 58 -15.37 -11.01 -3.11
N ILE A 59 -14.51 -10.07 -2.74
CA ILE A 59 -14.80 -8.63 -2.69
C ILE A 59 -13.89 -7.91 -3.69
N PHE A 60 -14.43 -6.98 -4.47
CA PHE A 60 -13.67 -6.20 -5.43
C PHE A 60 -14.25 -4.81 -5.64
N GLY A 61 -13.38 -3.88 -6.04
CA GLY A 61 -13.73 -2.52 -6.44
C GLY A 61 -13.67 -2.31 -7.96
N GLN A 62 -14.08 -1.13 -8.39
CA GLN A 62 -14.13 -0.70 -9.79
C GLN A 62 -12.98 0.25 -10.18
N ARG A 63 -12.20 0.79 -9.22
CA ARG A 63 -11.21 1.86 -9.47
C ARG A 63 -11.81 3.01 -10.30
N ARG A 64 -11.19 3.37 -11.43
CA ARG A 64 -11.70 4.40 -12.37
C ARG A 64 -13.07 4.07 -12.96
N GLY A 65 -13.50 2.80 -12.93
CA GLY A 65 -14.82 2.40 -13.39
C GLY A 65 -15.97 2.88 -12.52
N GLY A 66 -15.72 3.14 -11.23
CA GLY A 66 -16.75 3.66 -10.33
C GLY A 66 -16.45 3.57 -8.83
N ASN A 67 -17.48 3.92 -8.06
CA ASN A 67 -17.42 4.15 -6.61
C ASN A 67 -18.13 3.05 -5.80
N ARG A 68 -18.08 1.81 -6.29
CA ARG A 68 -18.77 0.68 -5.67
C ARG A 68 -17.80 -0.46 -5.35
N TYR A 69 -18.00 -1.06 -4.18
CA TYR A 69 -17.45 -2.38 -3.88
C TYR A 69 -18.57 -3.41 -3.97
N THR A 70 -18.26 -4.54 -4.56
CA THR A 70 -19.19 -5.66 -4.72
C THR A 70 -18.59 -6.91 -4.07
N ALA A 71 -19.44 -7.70 -3.42
CA ALA A 71 -19.11 -9.01 -2.91
C ALA A 71 -19.95 -10.11 -3.54
N LEU A 72 -19.28 -11.22 -3.86
CA LEU A 72 -19.89 -12.43 -4.37
C LEU A 72 -19.60 -13.58 -3.39
N ASP A 73 -20.60 -14.42 -3.15
CA ASP A 73 -20.39 -15.73 -2.55
C ASP A 73 -19.92 -16.69 -3.65
N VAL A 74 -18.67 -17.12 -3.55
CA VAL A 74 -17.98 -18.03 -4.48
C VAL A 74 -17.67 -19.37 -3.81
N THR A 75 -18.43 -19.73 -2.76
CA THR A 75 -18.29 -21.04 -2.09
C THR A 75 -18.50 -22.18 -3.08
N ASP A 76 -19.50 -22.06 -3.96
CA ASP A 76 -19.58 -22.84 -5.18
C ASP A 76 -18.87 -22.07 -6.31
N ARG A 77 -17.68 -22.53 -6.68
CA ARG A 77 -16.82 -21.91 -7.71
C ARG A 77 -17.48 -21.84 -9.10
N LEU A 78 -18.47 -22.70 -9.38
CA LEU A 78 -19.16 -22.76 -10.67
C LEU A 78 -20.47 -21.96 -10.67
N ASN A 79 -21.02 -21.64 -9.49
CA ASN A 79 -22.28 -20.92 -9.35
C ASN A 79 -22.15 -19.75 -8.37
N PRO A 80 -21.38 -18.70 -8.70
CA PRO A 80 -21.21 -17.54 -7.84
C PRO A 80 -22.55 -16.82 -7.63
N LYS A 81 -22.80 -16.32 -6.42
CA LYS A 81 -24.01 -15.57 -6.07
C LYS A 81 -23.66 -14.15 -5.67
N PHE A 82 -24.44 -13.18 -6.15
CA PHE A 82 -24.36 -11.82 -5.62
C PHE A 82 -24.70 -11.82 -4.14
N LEU A 83 -23.84 -11.20 -3.31
CA LEU A 83 -24.04 -11.15 -1.87
C LEU A 83 -24.39 -9.73 -1.42
N TRP A 84 -23.51 -8.76 -1.69
CA TRP A 84 -23.80 -7.37 -1.39
C TRP A 84 -23.03 -6.40 -2.28
N GLU A 85 -23.48 -5.15 -2.28
CA GLU A 85 -22.79 -4.01 -2.86
C GLU A 85 -22.89 -2.82 -1.92
N ILE A 86 -21.81 -2.05 -1.79
CA ILE A 86 -21.82 -0.74 -1.11
C ILE A 86 -21.50 0.37 -2.11
N ASN A 87 -22.18 1.50 -1.98
CA ASN A 87 -22.03 2.68 -2.84
C ASN A 87 -22.44 3.96 -2.07
N PRO A 88 -22.23 5.18 -2.59
CA PRO A 88 -22.53 6.41 -1.85
C PRO A 88 -23.98 6.59 -1.38
N SER A 89 -24.95 5.90 -2.01
CA SER A 89 -26.36 5.98 -1.65
C SER A 89 -26.78 4.94 -0.62
N GLY A 90 -25.90 3.98 -0.28
CA GLY A 90 -26.15 2.98 0.75
C GLY A 90 -25.58 1.60 0.41
N ARG A 91 -26.34 0.55 0.72
CA ARG A 91 -25.96 -0.84 0.42
C ARG A 91 -27.10 -1.64 -0.16
N ILE A 92 -26.74 -2.66 -0.93
CA ILE A 92 -27.64 -3.73 -1.36
C ILE A 92 -27.14 -5.01 -0.71
N PHE A 93 -28.00 -5.76 -0.04
CA PHE A 93 -27.70 -7.10 0.45
C PHE A 93 -28.72 -8.06 -0.14
N GLU A 94 -28.21 -9.02 -0.91
CA GLU A 94 -29.01 -9.91 -1.76
C GLU A 94 -29.98 -9.11 -2.64
N THR A 95 -31.27 -9.11 -2.32
CA THR A 95 -32.31 -8.40 -3.07
C THR A 95 -32.79 -7.11 -2.39
N THR A 96 -32.28 -6.79 -1.20
CA THR A 96 -32.78 -5.68 -0.38
C THR A 96 -31.86 -4.48 -0.46
N THR A 97 -32.42 -3.33 -0.83
CA THR A 97 -31.73 -2.04 -0.85
C THR A 97 -31.93 -1.30 0.47
N TYR A 98 -30.83 -0.87 1.08
CA TYR A 98 -30.78 -0.05 2.27
C TYR A 98 -30.21 1.32 1.90
N ASN A 99 -31.08 2.32 1.78
CA ASN A 99 -30.65 3.70 1.56
C ASN A 99 -30.08 4.26 2.86
N THR A 100 -28.82 4.66 2.84
CA THR A 100 -28.12 5.21 4.01
C THR A 100 -27.04 6.19 3.56
N THR A 101 -26.69 7.13 4.44
CA THR A 101 -25.57 8.05 4.25
C THR A 101 -24.25 7.48 4.79
N ASP A 102 -24.25 6.23 5.26
CA ASP A 102 -23.09 5.56 5.84
C ASP A 102 -21.87 5.58 4.93
N TYR A 103 -22.08 5.48 3.62
CA TYR A 103 -21.03 5.35 2.61
C TYR A 103 -20.90 6.56 1.68
N LYS A 104 -21.52 7.69 2.01
CA LYS A 104 -21.63 8.85 1.11
C LYS A 104 -20.28 9.43 0.65
N GLU A 105 -19.21 9.18 1.41
CA GLU A 105 -17.85 9.64 1.10
C GLU A 105 -17.11 8.68 0.15
N LEU A 106 -17.72 7.59 -0.33
CA LEU A 106 -17.09 6.72 -1.32
C LEU A 106 -16.82 7.46 -2.64
N GLY A 107 -15.54 7.57 -2.98
CA GLY A 107 -15.04 7.98 -4.29
C GLY A 107 -14.76 6.79 -5.19
N GLN A 108 -13.94 6.97 -6.21
CA GLN A 108 -13.47 5.85 -7.03
C GLN A 108 -12.77 4.80 -6.15
N THR A 109 -13.07 3.53 -6.36
CA THR A 109 -12.70 2.43 -5.44
C THR A 109 -11.31 1.88 -5.71
N TRP A 110 -10.30 2.65 -5.33
CA TRP A 110 -8.89 2.38 -5.60
C TRP A 110 -8.21 1.51 -4.56
N SER A 111 -8.68 1.62 -3.31
CA SER A 111 -8.19 0.85 -2.20
C SER A 111 -8.62 -0.60 -2.36
N THR A 112 -7.66 -1.51 -2.39
CA THR A 112 -7.91 -2.94 -2.40
C THR A 112 -8.38 -3.36 -0.99
N PRO A 113 -9.55 -4.01 -0.85
CA PRO A 113 -10.08 -4.38 0.47
C PRO A 113 -9.10 -5.24 1.28
N GLN A 114 -8.96 -4.96 2.57
CA GLN A 114 -8.12 -5.79 3.45
C GLN A 114 -9.00 -6.55 4.41
N ILE A 115 -8.91 -7.88 4.40
CA ILE A 115 -9.76 -8.75 5.22
C ILE A 115 -9.03 -9.05 6.52
N GLY A 116 -9.69 -8.88 7.67
CA GLY A 116 -9.13 -9.22 8.96
C GLY A 116 -10.22 -9.49 9.99
N LYS A 117 -9.81 -10.05 11.12
CA LYS A 117 -10.69 -10.28 12.25
C LYS A 117 -10.52 -9.14 13.25
N ILE A 118 -11.62 -8.68 13.84
CA ILE A 118 -11.64 -7.66 14.89
C ILE A 118 -12.31 -8.21 16.13
N ARG A 119 -12.05 -7.55 17.27
CA ARG A 119 -12.88 -7.69 18.46
C ARG A 119 -14.14 -6.84 18.29
N ASN A 120 -15.30 -7.36 18.71
CA ASN A 120 -16.57 -6.64 18.64
C ASN A 120 -17.46 -7.09 19.81
N GLY A 121 -17.48 -6.29 20.88
CA GLY A 121 -18.12 -6.67 22.14
C GLY A 121 -17.38 -7.83 22.79
N SER A 122 -18.14 -8.84 23.25
CA SER A 122 -17.57 -10.08 23.80
C SER A 122 -17.11 -11.09 22.74
N GLY A 123 -17.33 -10.80 21.45
CA GLY A 123 -17.06 -11.71 20.35
C GLY A 123 -16.01 -11.20 19.35
N GLU A 124 -15.88 -11.95 18.27
CA GLU A 124 -15.00 -11.64 17.15
C GLU A 124 -15.82 -11.52 15.88
N LYS A 125 -15.37 -10.69 14.93
CA LYS A 125 -16.02 -10.56 13.62
C LYS A 125 -15.01 -10.42 12.50
N TRP A 126 -15.29 -11.09 11.39
CA TRP A 126 -14.55 -10.92 10.13
C TRP A 126 -15.06 -9.69 9.39
N VAL A 127 -14.15 -8.78 9.05
CA VAL A 127 -14.45 -7.49 8.42
C VAL A 127 -13.51 -7.20 7.26
N ALA A 128 -13.98 -6.38 6.34
CA ALA A 128 -13.15 -5.76 5.31
C ALA A 128 -12.87 -4.30 5.70
N PHE A 129 -11.59 -3.95 5.72
CA PHE A 129 -11.10 -2.58 5.84
C PHE A 129 -10.95 -1.99 4.44
N ILE A 130 -11.59 -0.84 4.22
CA ILE A 130 -11.69 -0.23 2.90
C ILE A 130 -11.45 1.28 3.04
N ALA A 131 -10.53 1.84 2.27
CA ALA A 131 -10.44 3.29 2.17
C ALA A 131 -11.50 3.85 1.22
N ALA A 132 -11.95 5.08 1.50
CA ALA A 132 -13.06 5.70 0.80
C ALA A 132 -12.75 5.98 -0.67
N GLY A 133 -11.48 6.03 -1.06
CA GLY A 133 -11.06 5.99 -2.46
C GLY A 133 -10.54 7.32 -2.99
N TYR A 134 -10.56 7.44 -4.32
CA TYR A 134 -9.97 8.56 -5.05
C TYR A 134 -11.03 9.57 -5.51
N ASP A 135 -10.72 10.87 -5.40
CA ASP A 135 -11.49 11.91 -6.05
C ASP A 135 -10.84 12.22 -7.42
N PRO A 136 -11.59 12.10 -8.55
CA PRO A 136 -11.07 12.41 -9.88
C PRO A 136 -10.54 13.84 -10.04
N ASN A 137 -10.94 14.79 -9.17
CA ASN A 137 -10.38 16.15 -9.20
C ASN A 137 -8.85 16.17 -9.05
N GLN A 138 -8.27 15.14 -8.43
CA GLN A 138 -6.82 14.97 -8.20
C GLN A 138 -6.04 14.70 -9.50
N ASP A 139 -6.72 14.38 -10.61
CA ASP A 139 -6.13 14.27 -11.94
C ASP A 139 -5.80 15.65 -12.54
N ASN A 140 -6.41 16.74 -12.02
CA ASN A 140 -6.15 18.09 -12.53
C ASN A 140 -4.77 18.58 -12.07
N ILE A 141 -4.01 19.19 -12.97
CA ILE A 141 -2.68 19.72 -12.69
C ILE A 141 -2.65 21.20 -13.11
N PRO A 142 -2.53 22.15 -12.16
CA PRO A 142 -2.56 21.95 -10.71
C PRO A 142 -3.93 21.50 -10.18
N VAL A 143 -3.94 20.87 -9.00
CA VAL A 143 -5.19 20.56 -8.29
C VAL A 143 -5.71 21.85 -7.67
N LEU A 144 -6.82 22.37 -8.20
CA LEU A 144 -7.38 23.67 -7.78
C LEU A 144 -8.55 23.56 -6.80
N ASN A 145 -9.21 22.41 -6.75
CA ASN A 145 -10.41 22.20 -5.95
C ASN A 145 -10.12 21.26 -4.78
N ALA A 146 -10.80 21.49 -3.65
CA ALA A 146 -10.80 20.54 -2.55
C ALA A 146 -11.53 19.25 -2.93
N ASP A 147 -11.12 18.12 -2.32
CA ASP A 147 -11.76 16.84 -2.56
C ASP A 147 -13.18 16.84 -1.98
N THR A 148 -14.08 16.23 -2.73
CA THR A 148 -15.52 16.13 -2.46
C THR A 148 -15.95 14.69 -2.17
N MET A 149 -15.11 13.71 -2.48
CA MET A 149 -15.31 12.29 -2.21
C MET A 149 -13.98 11.60 -1.90
N GLY A 150 -14.02 10.32 -1.54
CA GLY A 150 -12.83 9.52 -1.25
C GLY A 150 -12.24 9.75 0.14
N ARG A 151 -12.93 10.48 1.04
CA ARG A 151 -12.35 10.99 2.29
C ARG A 151 -12.73 10.13 3.49
N GLY A 152 -11.87 9.17 3.85
CA GLY A 152 -12.03 8.35 5.05
C GLY A 152 -11.75 6.88 4.86
N ILE A 153 -12.11 6.09 5.88
CA ILE A 153 -12.06 4.64 5.85
C ILE A 153 -13.35 4.02 6.42
N TYR A 154 -13.60 2.78 6.04
CA TYR A 154 -14.75 1.98 6.45
C TYR A 154 -14.29 0.61 6.95
N VAL A 155 -15.00 0.11 7.96
CA VAL A 155 -14.94 -1.26 8.44
C VAL A 155 -16.30 -1.88 8.19
N VAL A 156 -16.35 -2.83 7.27
CA VAL A 156 -17.60 -3.43 6.80
C VAL A 156 -17.66 -4.91 7.12
N ASP A 157 -18.84 -5.40 7.46
CA ASP A 157 -19.10 -6.83 7.64
C ASP A 157 -18.91 -7.56 6.31
N ILE A 158 -18.10 -8.62 6.30
CA ILE A 158 -17.78 -9.37 5.07
C ILE A 158 -19.01 -10.09 4.50
N LEU A 159 -19.96 -10.48 5.33
CA LEU A 159 -21.12 -11.27 4.91
C LEU A 159 -22.28 -10.39 4.46
N THR A 160 -22.42 -9.18 5.01
CA THR A 160 -23.61 -8.35 4.77
C THR A 160 -23.33 -6.99 4.11
N GLY A 161 -22.07 -6.56 4.08
CA GLY A 161 -21.71 -5.20 3.64
C GLY A 161 -22.24 -4.10 4.58
N GLU A 162 -22.65 -4.47 5.79
CA GLU A 162 -23.08 -3.51 6.81
C GLU A 162 -21.89 -2.77 7.40
N LYS A 163 -22.08 -1.47 7.68
CA LYS A 163 -21.06 -0.65 8.33
C LYS A 163 -20.94 -1.06 9.80
N ILE A 164 -19.79 -1.59 10.17
CA ILE A 164 -19.43 -1.82 11.58
C ILE A 164 -18.88 -0.52 12.18
N TRP A 165 -17.99 0.14 11.45
CA TRP A 165 -17.40 1.41 11.86
C TRP A 165 -16.94 2.22 10.63
N ARG A 166 -16.79 3.53 10.80
CA ARG A 166 -16.21 4.42 9.80
C ARG A 166 -15.50 5.59 10.46
N TYR A 167 -14.54 6.16 9.75
CA TYR A 167 -13.95 7.45 10.10
C TYR A 167 -13.71 8.24 8.83
N THR A 168 -14.55 9.24 8.61
CA THR A 168 -14.68 9.97 7.34
C THR A 168 -14.70 11.47 7.58
N LYS A 169 -14.88 12.24 6.51
CA LYS A 169 -15.15 13.69 6.57
C LYS A 169 -16.30 14.07 7.53
N ASP A 170 -17.25 13.17 7.78
CA ASP A 170 -18.34 13.40 8.73
C ASP A 170 -17.89 13.39 10.18
N GLU A 171 -17.02 12.44 10.52
CA GLU A 171 -16.50 12.28 11.88
C GLU A 171 -15.40 13.31 12.18
N ASP A 172 -14.69 13.79 11.15
CA ASP A 172 -13.57 14.71 11.30
C ASP A 172 -13.49 15.75 10.17
N PRO A 173 -14.41 16.74 10.17
CA PRO A 173 -14.62 17.62 9.03
C PRO A 173 -13.47 18.58 8.75
N SER A 174 -12.61 18.88 9.72
CA SER A 174 -11.50 19.81 9.55
C SER A 174 -10.23 19.13 9.04
N ARG A 175 -10.01 17.86 9.39
CA ARG A 175 -8.77 17.14 9.04
C ARG A 175 -8.99 16.11 7.95
N MET A 176 -10.12 15.40 7.87
CA MET A 176 -10.34 14.37 6.85
C MET A 176 -10.78 14.96 5.49
N VAL A 177 -9.92 15.79 4.89
CA VAL A 177 -10.23 16.62 3.71
C VAL A 177 -9.62 16.14 2.39
N TYR A 178 -8.73 15.16 2.41
CA TYR A 178 -8.11 14.58 1.21
C TYR A 178 -8.61 13.16 0.96
N SER A 179 -8.68 12.79 -0.31
CA SER A 179 -9.02 11.46 -0.77
C SER A 179 -7.96 10.43 -0.38
N ILE A 180 -8.39 9.20 -0.12
CA ILE A 180 -7.56 8.10 0.37
C ILE A 180 -7.61 6.95 -0.65
N PRO A 181 -6.76 6.99 -1.71
CA PRO A 181 -6.68 5.94 -2.72
C PRO A 181 -5.84 4.74 -2.25
N SER A 182 -5.03 4.92 -1.21
CA SER A 182 -4.11 3.90 -0.70
C SER A 182 -4.84 2.71 -0.10
N ASP A 183 -4.23 1.53 -0.20
CA ASP A 183 -4.65 0.37 0.59
C ASP A 183 -4.36 0.62 2.08
N ILE A 184 -5.06 -0.09 2.96
CA ILE A 184 -4.88 0.04 4.40
C ILE A 184 -3.85 -0.97 4.90
N ALA A 185 -2.78 -0.53 5.56
CA ALA A 185 -1.91 -1.43 6.32
C ALA A 185 -2.62 -1.82 7.63
N LYS A 186 -2.78 -3.12 7.89
CA LYS A 186 -3.45 -3.66 9.07
C LYS A 186 -2.44 -4.37 9.98
N LEU A 187 -2.52 -4.11 11.28
CA LEU A 187 -1.61 -4.67 12.27
C LEU A 187 -2.37 -5.32 13.41
N ASP A 188 -1.91 -6.51 13.78
CA ASP A 188 -2.18 -7.18 15.05
C ASP A 188 -0.97 -6.91 15.95
N VAL A 189 -1.09 -5.90 16.81
CA VAL A 189 0.02 -5.45 17.66
C VAL A 189 0.13 -6.34 18.91
N THR A 190 -0.99 -6.95 19.31
CA THR A 190 -1.06 -7.82 20.50
C THR A 190 -0.71 -9.28 20.20
N GLY A 191 -0.68 -9.68 18.93
CA GLY A 191 -0.34 -11.02 18.47
C GLY A 191 -1.43 -12.06 18.75
N ASP A 192 -2.68 -11.64 18.90
CA ASP A 192 -3.78 -12.51 19.30
C ASP A 192 -4.72 -12.91 18.14
N GLY A 193 -4.35 -12.55 16.90
CA GLY A 193 -5.07 -12.84 15.67
C GLY A 193 -6.13 -11.82 15.29
N LYS A 194 -6.20 -10.66 15.97
CA LYS A 194 -7.15 -9.59 15.66
C LYS A 194 -6.41 -8.30 15.33
N ILE A 195 -7.01 -7.51 14.45
CA ILE A 195 -6.42 -6.24 14.03
C ILE A 195 -6.68 -5.20 15.11
N ASP A 196 -5.59 -4.59 15.58
CA ASP A 196 -5.59 -3.56 16.61
C ASP A 196 -5.34 -2.16 16.03
N ARG A 197 -4.64 -2.09 14.90
CA ARG A 197 -4.23 -0.81 14.31
C ARG A 197 -4.25 -0.83 12.79
N LEU A 198 -4.60 0.32 12.22
CA LEU A 198 -4.58 0.58 10.79
C LEU A 198 -3.71 1.79 10.47
N TYR A 199 -2.98 1.74 9.35
CA TYR A 199 -2.32 2.90 8.77
C TYR A 199 -2.69 3.08 7.30
N VAL A 200 -2.84 4.33 6.86
CA VAL A 200 -3.15 4.63 5.46
C VAL A 200 -2.64 6.01 5.05
N GLY A 201 -2.17 6.11 3.82
CA GLY A 201 -1.75 7.38 3.21
C GLY A 201 -2.85 8.04 2.40
N ASP A 202 -2.90 9.37 2.41
CA ASP A 202 -3.84 10.16 1.59
C ASP A 202 -3.16 10.99 0.49
N THR A 203 -3.97 11.57 -0.40
CA THR A 203 -3.47 12.45 -1.48
C THR A 203 -2.91 13.78 -0.98
N GLY A 204 -3.16 14.15 0.27
CA GLY A 204 -2.52 15.29 0.94
C GLY A 204 -1.11 14.99 1.45
N GLY A 205 -0.63 13.74 1.32
CA GLY A 205 0.66 13.32 1.82
C GLY A 205 0.69 13.04 3.32
N ARG A 206 -0.47 12.70 3.90
CA ARG A 206 -0.59 12.41 5.33
C ARG A 206 -0.68 10.92 5.57
N ILE A 207 -0.06 10.47 6.67
CA ILE A 207 -0.28 9.14 7.21
C ILE A 207 -1.26 9.23 8.36
N TRP A 208 -2.37 8.54 8.19
CA TRP A 208 -3.36 8.31 9.22
C TRP A 208 -3.06 7.03 9.97
N ARG A 209 -3.29 7.08 11.28
CA ARG A 209 -3.35 5.95 12.20
C ARG A 209 -4.77 5.82 12.73
N PHE A 210 -5.26 4.59 12.79
CA PHE A 210 -6.51 4.28 13.49
C PHE A 210 -6.28 3.21 14.53
N ASP A 211 -6.65 3.50 15.76
CA ASP A 211 -6.59 2.55 16.88
C ASP A 211 -7.95 1.87 17.03
N ILE A 212 -7.99 0.57 16.73
CA ILE A 212 -9.20 -0.26 16.66
C ILE A 212 -9.16 -1.49 17.57
N GLY A 213 -8.14 -1.60 18.42
CA GLY A 213 -7.93 -2.77 19.30
C GLY A 213 -8.89 -2.86 20.49
N ASP A 214 -9.58 -1.77 20.84
CA ASP A 214 -10.54 -1.77 21.95
C ASP A 214 -11.78 -2.62 21.61
N ALA A 215 -11.93 -3.71 22.34
CA ALA A 215 -13.00 -4.69 22.18
C ALA A 215 -14.35 -4.21 22.72
N SER A 216 -14.32 -3.33 23.72
CA SER A 216 -15.49 -3.04 24.55
C SER A 216 -16.56 -2.27 23.78
N ASN A 217 -16.14 -1.41 22.85
CA ASN A 217 -17.04 -0.61 22.04
C ASN A 217 -16.32 -0.11 20.78
N VAL A 218 -16.78 -0.51 19.59
CA VAL A 218 -16.22 0.01 18.32
C VAL A 218 -16.33 1.54 18.18
N ALA A 219 -17.22 2.18 18.93
CA ALA A 219 -17.33 3.64 18.95
C ALA A 219 -16.19 4.34 19.72
N SER A 220 -15.36 3.63 20.49
CA SER A 220 -14.17 4.20 21.14
C SER A 220 -12.95 4.25 20.21
N TRP A 221 -13.04 3.64 19.02
CA TRP A 221 -11.96 3.65 18.04
C TRP A 221 -11.69 5.07 17.54
N THR A 222 -10.41 5.38 17.33
CA THR A 222 -9.97 6.75 17.04
C THR A 222 -9.17 6.82 15.74
N GLY A 223 -9.08 8.03 15.17
CA GLY A 223 -8.32 8.34 13.98
C GLY A 223 -7.46 9.59 14.17
N ASN A 224 -6.16 9.48 13.89
CA ASN A 224 -5.18 10.53 14.08
C ASN A 224 -4.25 10.63 12.88
N ILE A 225 -3.79 11.84 12.56
CA ILE A 225 -2.71 12.04 11.59
C ILE A 225 -1.40 11.98 12.38
N ILE A 226 -0.52 11.05 12.05
CA ILE A 226 0.78 10.89 12.74
C ILE A 226 1.91 11.58 11.99
N PHE A 227 1.76 11.78 10.68
CA PHE A 227 2.78 12.38 9.84
C PHE A 227 2.17 13.16 8.68
N GLN A 228 2.76 14.31 8.38
CA GLN A 228 2.52 15.12 7.18
C GLN A 228 3.82 15.16 6.36
N GLY A 229 3.83 14.41 5.27
CA GLY A 229 4.93 14.34 4.32
C GLY A 229 4.75 15.30 3.15
N ASN A 230 5.61 15.11 2.15
CA ASN A 230 5.62 15.88 0.91
C ASN A 230 5.30 14.98 -0.29
N GLY A 231 4.08 15.12 -0.79
CA GLY A 231 3.59 14.44 -1.99
C GLY A 231 2.51 13.42 -1.69
N LYS A 232 1.74 13.07 -2.73
CA LYS A 232 0.63 12.11 -2.62
C LYS A 232 1.14 10.73 -2.19
N ILE A 233 0.38 10.02 -1.36
CA ILE A 233 0.68 8.65 -0.94
C ILE A 233 -0.40 7.72 -1.51
N PHE A 234 -0.03 6.93 -2.53
CA PHE A 234 -0.94 5.98 -3.20
C PHE A 234 -0.81 4.55 -2.70
N TYR A 235 0.23 4.23 -1.94
CA TYR A 235 0.55 2.87 -1.51
C TYR A 235 0.60 2.77 0.00
N PRO A 236 0.17 1.65 0.59
CA PRO A 236 0.20 1.44 2.03
C PRO A 236 1.65 1.46 2.52
N PRO A 237 1.88 1.91 3.76
CA PRO A 237 3.16 1.67 4.41
C PRO A 237 3.34 0.18 4.68
N ASP A 238 4.59 -0.28 4.71
CA ASP A 238 4.94 -1.50 5.40
C ASP A 238 5.45 -1.16 6.81
N VAL A 239 5.17 -2.03 7.78
CA VAL A 239 5.31 -1.68 9.20
C VAL A 239 6.02 -2.78 9.97
N THR A 240 6.98 -2.37 10.80
CA THR A 240 7.70 -3.25 11.73
C THR A 240 7.41 -2.89 13.17
N LEU A 241 7.48 -3.88 14.06
CA LEU A 241 7.35 -3.69 15.51
C LEU A 241 8.75 -3.66 16.12
N GLU A 242 9.14 -2.51 16.66
CA GLU A 242 10.47 -2.31 17.23
C GLU A 242 10.39 -2.13 18.75
N ASN A 243 11.45 -2.56 19.45
CA ASN A 243 11.57 -2.44 20.90
C ASN A 243 12.91 -1.83 21.36
N ASP A 244 13.77 -1.42 20.43
CA ASP A 244 15.15 -1.00 20.72
C ASP A 244 15.25 0.35 21.44
N SER A 245 14.20 1.16 21.35
CA SER A 245 14.09 2.49 21.96
C SER A 245 12.68 2.71 22.52
N GLY A 246 12.16 1.67 23.17
CA GLY A 246 10.76 1.53 23.59
C GLY A 246 9.96 0.77 22.55
N ASN A 247 8.72 0.39 22.89
CA ASN A 247 7.81 -0.24 21.93
C ASN A 247 7.26 0.83 20.98
N TYR A 248 7.50 0.65 19.68
CA TYR A 248 6.95 1.53 18.65
C TYR A 248 6.83 0.80 17.31
N GLU A 249 6.00 1.35 16.45
CA GLU A 249 5.86 0.89 15.07
C GLU A 249 6.72 1.76 14.15
N MET A 250 7.50 1.13 13.27
CA MET A 250 8.27 1.84 12.25
C MET A 250 7.63 1.62 10.89
N LEU A 251 7.15 2.73 10.30
CA LEU A 251 6.43 2.75 9.04
C LEU A 251 7.35 3.16 7.90
N PHE A 252 7.30 2.41 6.81
CA PHE A 252 8.04 2.66 5.59
C PHE A 252 7.08 2.93 4.45
N PHE A 253 7.24 4.05 3.76
CA PHE A 253 6.38 4.42 2.62
C PHE A 253 7.11 5.39 1.70
N GLY A 254 6.57 5.62 0.51
CA GLY A 254 7.10 6.62 -0.41
C GLY A 254 5.99 7.48 -1.00
N THR A 255 6.38 8.64 -1.50
CA THR A 255 5.47 9.56 -2.18
C THR A 255 5.59 9.45 -3.70
N GLY A 256 4.48 9.71 -4.38
CA GLY A 256 4.42 9.66 -5.83
C GLY A 256 3.01 9.77 -6.36
N ASP A 257 2.82 10.58 -7.40
CA ASP A 257 1.53 10.67 -8.09
C ASP A 257 1.41 9.55 -9.13
N ARG A 258 0.61 8.52 -8.81
CA ARG A 258 0.41 7.35 -9.68
C ARG A 258 -0.29 7.70 -10.98
N GLU A 259 -1.21 8.67 -10.98
CA GLU A 259 -1.96 9.05 -12.19
C GLU A 259 -1.21 10.01 -13.08
N ASN A 260 -0.20 10.64 -12.51
CA ASN A 260 0.69 11.49 -13.24
C ASN A 260 2.15 11.00 -13.15
N PRO A 261 2.44 9.74 -13.56
CA PRO A 261 3.76 9.15 -13.38
C PRO A 261 4.82 9.90 -14.20
N LYS A 262 4.41 10.53 -15.32
CA LYS A 262 5.26 11.34 -16.19
C LYS A 262 5.17 12.85 -15.98
N GLY A 263 4.34 13.32 -15.05
CA GLY A 263 4.23 14.75 -14.78
C GLY A 263 5.39 15.31 -13.98
N ASP A 264 5.19 16.53 -13.49
CA ASP A 264 6.18 17.43 -12.89
C ASP A 264 7.56 16.81 -12.60
N LEU A 265 8.49 17.07 -13.51
CA LEU A 265 9.88 16.60 -13.42
C LEU A 265 10.69 17.36 -12.36
N THR A 266 10.18 18.49 -11.86
CA THR A 266 10.83 19.31 -10.84
C THR A 266 10.42 18.92 -9.42
N TYR A 267 9.33 18.17 -9.28
CA TYR A 267 8.86 17.69 -8.00
C TYR A 267 9.71 16.52 -7.50
N ILE A 268 10.37 16.72 -6.37
CA ILE A 268 11.24 15.72 -5.74
C ILE A 268 10.39 14.88 -4.78
N ASN A 269 10.14 13.61 -5.06
CA ASN A 269 9.42 12.76 -4.10
C ASN A 269 10.35 12.23 -3.01
N ARG A 270 9.79 11.56 -2.00
CA ARG A 270 10.55 11.04 -0.86
C ARG A 270 10.28 9.56 -0.62
N LEU A 271 11.29 8.89 -0.07
CA LEU A 271 11.12 7.66 0.68
C LEU A 271 11.22 8.03 2.17
N TYR A 272 10.26 7.55 2.96
CA TYR A 272 10.16 7.84 4.38
C TYR A 272 10.28 6.58 5.22
N ALA A 273 10.88 6.75 6.39
CA ALA A 273 10.75 5.86 7.54
C ALA A 273 10.35 6.68 8.76
N VAL A 274 9.21 6.36 9.38
CA VAL A 274 8.62 7.12 10.48
C VAL A 274 8.38 6.22 11.67
N LYS A 275 8.85 6.64 12.86
CA LYS A 275 8.63 5.96 14.14
C LYS A 275 7.36 6.51 14.78
N ASP A 276 6.33 5.67 14.90
CA ASP A 276 5.12 5.97 15.65
C ASP A 276 5.28 5.53 17.11
N LYS A 277 5.76 6.44 17.95
CA LYS A 277 6.03 6.19 19.38
C LYS A 277 4.82 6.54 20.24
N THR A 278 4.62 5.84 21.35
CA THR A 278 3.65 6.21 22.39
C THR A 278 4.31 7.00 23.54
N PRO A 279 3.67 8.07 24.08
CA PRO A 279 2.43 8.67 23.60
C PRO A 279 2.64 9.30 22.21
N TYR A 280 1.69 9.10 21.31
CA TYR A 280 1.80 9.66 19.96
C TYR A 280 1.67 11.19 20.04
N PRO A 281 2.36 11.93 19.16
CA PRO A 281 2.33 13.38 19.20
C PRO A 281 0.93 13.89 18.82
N HIS A 282 0.40 14.83 19.60
CA HIS A 282 -0.92 15.45 19.33
C HIS A 282 -0.92 16.27 18.03
N THR A 283 0.26 16.73 17.60
CA THR A 283 0.49 17.40 16.32
C THR A 283 1.17 16.42 15.36
N PRO A 284 0.73 16.34 14.10
CA PRO A 284 1.40 15.52 13.10
C PRO A 284 2.89 15.85 12.98
N MET A 285 3.73 14.82 12.96
CA MET A 285 5.15 14.99 12.67
C MET A 285 5.36 15.46 11.22
N THR A 286 6.46 16.15 10.96
CA THR A 286 6.85 16.59 9.62
C THR A 286 8.30 16.21 9.32
N GLU A 287 8.83 16.59 8.15
CA GLU A 287 10.23 16.35 7.79
C GLU A 287 11.24 16.93 8.81
N SER A 288 10.87 17.95 9.61
CA SER A 288 11.74 18.50 10.66
C SER A 288 12.05 17.48 11.77
N ASP A 289 11.11 16.58 12.04
CA ASP A 289 11.21 15.54 13.07
C ASP A 289 11.98 14.31 12.62
N LEU A 290 12.34 14.26 11.32
CA LEU A 290 13.10 13.18 10.70
C LEU A 290 14.53 13.62 10.37
N LYS A 291 15.42 12.65 10.17
CA LYS A 291 16.76 12.90 9.66
C LYS A 291 16.76 12.82 8.13
N ASP A 292 17.24 13.87 7.46
CA ASP A 292 17.60 13.81 6.04
C ASP A 292 18.86 12.94 5.90
N VAL A 293 18.71 11.77 5.25
CA VAL A 293 19.81 10.85 4.95
C VAL A 293 20.09 10.75 3.45
N THR A 294 19.62 11.71 2.66
CA THR A 294 19.74 11.73 1.20
C THR A 294 21.18 11.56 0.72
N GLU A 295 22.13 12.27 1.34
CA GLU A 295 23.55 12.28 0.95
C GLU A 295 24.36 11.05 1.36
N ASP A 296 23.81 10.16 2.18
CA ASP A 296 24.48 8.95 2.68
C ASP A 296 25.87 9.16 3.32
N LEU A 297 26.02 10.24 4.08
CA LEU A 297 27.29 10.61 4.71
C LEU A 297 27.85 9.53 5.67
N LEU A 298 27.04 8.55 6.09
CA LEU A 298 27.51 7.41 6.87
C LEU A 298 28.45 6.50 6.08
N GLN A 299 28.18 6.30 4.79
CA GLN A 299 28.95 5.44 3.90
C GLN A 299 29.94 6.21 3.02
N GLU A 300 29.87 7.54 2.99
CA GLU A 300 30.85 8.38 2.28
C GLU A 300 32.25 8.30 2.95
N PRO A 301 33.29 7.83 2.24
CA PRO A 301 34.63 7.67 2.82
C PRO A 301 35.26 8.97 3.29
N SER A 302 34.95 10.09 2.62
CA SER A 302 35.50 11.41 2.98
C SER A 302 34.86 12.04 4.22
N THR A 303 33.78 11.47 4.75
CA THR A 303 33.08 12.01 5.92
C THR A 303 33.84 11.69 7.22
N PRO A 304 34.17 12.70 8.07
CA PRO A 304 34.83 12.48 9.34
C PRO A 304 34.00 11.65 10.34
N ASP A 305 34.66 10.84 11.18
CA ASP A 305 34.00 9.97 12.17
C ASP A 305 33.14 10.73 13.19
N SER A 306 33.50 11.97 13.50
CA SER A 306 32.71 12.85 14.37
C SER A 306 31.34 13.17 13.77
N ILE A 307 31.28 13.40 12.45
CA ILE A 307 30.04 13.63 11.72
C ILE A 307 29.22 12.35 11.62
N LYS A 308 29.84 11.20 11.31
CA LYS A 308 29.16 9.89 11.29
C LYS A 308 28.52 9.59 12.65
N THR A 309 29.25 9.83 13.73
CA THR A 309 28.75 9.66 15.11
C THR A 309 27.57 10.60 15.40
N SER A 310 27.63 11.87 14.97
CA SER A 310 26.52 12.81 15.10
C SER A 310 25.26 12.31 14.37
N ILE A 311 25.42 11.82 13.13
CA ILE A 311 24.30 11.30 12.34
C ILE A 311 23.66 10.08 13.02
N ILE A 312 24.44 9.15 13.54
CA ILE A 312 23.92 7.98 14.27
C ILE A 312 23.14 8.42 15.51
N ASN A 313 23.65 9.40 16.27
CA ASN A 313 22.96 9.93 17.44
C ASN A 313 21.66 10.63 17.06
N GLU A 314 21.64 11.40 15.97
CA GLU A 314 20.43 12.01 15.43
C GLU A 314 19.40 10.97 14.98
N LEU A 315 19.81 9.91 14.27
CA LEU A 315 18.92 8.82 13.85
C LEU A 315 18.28 8.09 15.04
N ARG A 316 19.00 7.96 16.15
CA ARG A 316 18.47 7.40 17.40
C ARG A 316 17.49 8.36 18.08
N GLY A 317 17.84 9.64 18.18
CA GLY A 317 17.03 10.67 18.86
C GLY A 317 15.79 11.11 18.09
N LYS A 318 15.85 11.14 16.75
CA LYS A 318 14.75 11.56 15.88
C LYS A 318 13.73 10.44 15.64
N ASN A 319 12.58 10.83 15.09
CA ASN A 319 11.44 9.96 14.83
C ASN A 319 11.51 9.25 13.47
N GLY A 320 12.73 9.06 12.93
CA GLY A 320 12.96 8.34 11.69
C GLY A 320 13.85 9.10 10.72
N TRP A 321 13.75 8.76 9.44
CA TRP A 321 14.59 9.29 8.37
C TRP A 321 13.82 9.45 7.06
N TYR A 322 14.39 10.22 6.13
CA TYR A 322 13.87 10.31 4.78
C TYR A 322 14.99 10.47 3.75
N ILE A 323 14.71 10.00 2.54
CA ILE A 323 15.56 10.12 1.36
C ILE A 323 14.78 10.89 0.30
N LYS A 324 15.36 11.97 -0.22
CA LYS A 324 14.84 12.67 -1.39
C LYS A 324 15.18 11.87 -2.65
N LEU A 325 14.21 11.71 -3.54
CA LEU A 325 14.39 11.10 -4.86
C LEU A 325 14.88 12.19 -5.84
N ASP A 326 16.11 12.65 -5.60
CA ASP A 326 16.74 13.80 -6.26
C ASP A 326 17.73 13.40 -7.37
N GLN A 327 18.07 12.12 -7.49
CA GLN A 327 19.02 11.62 -8.48
C GLN A 327 18.44 11.59 -9.90
N ARG A 328 17.11 11.53 -10.05
CA ARG A 328 16.44 11.47 -11.35
C ARG A 328 15.22 12.41 -11.34
N PRO A 329 15.08 13.29 -12.35
CA PRO A 329 13.96 14.24 -12.38
C PRO A 329 12.59 13.54 -12.40
N GLY A 330 11.69 13.98 -11.53
CA GLY A 330 10.32 13.47 -11.43
C GLY A 330 10.21 12.03 -10.93
N GLU A 331 11.26 11.47 -10.31
CA GLU A 331 11.22 10.12 -9.75
C GLU A 331 10.18 10.01 -8.62
N LYS A 332 9.40 8.92 -8.63
CA LYS A 332 8.22 8.69 -7.77
C LYS A 332 8.22 7.27 -7.22
N CYS A 333 7.84 7.08 -5.97
CA CYS A 333 7.56 5.77 -5.41
C CYS A 333 6.13 5.35 -5.81
N LEU A 334 6.02 4.38 -6.71
CA LEU A 334 4.74 3.92 -7.28
C LEU A 334 4.46 2.45 -6.92
N SER A 335 4.92 2.01 -5.76
CA SER A 335 4.67 0.68 -5.23
C SER A 335 4.71 0.67 -3.71
N SER A 336 4.13 -0.36 -3.10
CA SER A 336 4.30 -0.61 -1.66
C SER A 336 5.73 -1.05 -1.37
N PRO A 337 6.39 -0.50 -0.34
CA PRO A 337 7.65 -1.06 0.12
C PRO A 337 7.45 -2.43 0.76
N VAL A 338 8.55 -3.16 0.92
CA VAL A 338 8.60 -4.39 1.71
C VAL A 338 9.81 -4.35 2.62
N VAL A 339 9.61 -4.59 3.91
CA VAL A 339 10.68 -4.74 4.90
C VAL A 339 10.92 -6.22 5.13
N PHE A 340 12.17 -6.65 4.95
CA PHE A 340 12.54 -8.03 5.17
C PHE A 340 13.97 -8.14 5.68
N TYR A 341 14.12 -8.76 6.86
CA TYR A 341 15.40 -8.94 7.56
C TYR A 341 16.22 -7.65 7.76
N GLY A 342 15.55 -6.55 8.13
CA GLY A 342 16.21 -5.26 8.39
C GLY A 342 16.56 -4.47 7.12
N VAL A 343 16.10 -4.93 5.95
CA VAL A 343 16.25 -4.19 4.69
C VAL A 343 14.88 -3.78 4.20
N VAL A 344 14.76 -2.52 3.77
CA VAL A 344 13.57 -2.01 3.12
C VAL A 344 13.81 -1.97 1.63
N TYR A 345 12.93 -2.63 0.91
CA TYR A 345 12.93 -2.70 -0.54
C TYR A 345 11.87 -1.77 -1.09
N TYR A 346 12.26 -0.84 -1.95
CA TYR A 346 11.33 0.02 -2.68
C TYR A 346 11.51 -0.19 -4.18
N THR A 347 10.45 0.09 -4.94
CA THR A 347 10.57 0.30 -6.38
C THR A 347 9.98 1.64 -6.76
N THR A 348 10.74 2.41 -7.53
CA THR A 348 10.36 3.75 -7.98
C THR A 348 10.36 3.79 -9.50
N PHE A 349 9.72 4.83 -10.03
CA PHE A 349 9.66 5.10 -11.45
C PHE A 349 10.22 6.50 -11.71
N ALA A 350 11.20 6.58 -12.59
CA ALA A 350 11.68 7.84 -13.14
C ALA A 350 11.17 7.99 -14.59
N PRO A 351 10.42 9.05 -14.91
CA PRO A 351 10.00 9.30 -16.27
C PRO A 351 11.18 9.61 -17.20
N THR A 352 11.04 9.30 -18.48
CA THR A 352 12.05 9.65 -19.47
C THR A 352 12.09 11.17 -19.64
N VAL A 353 13.22 11.78 -19.32
CA VAL A 353 13.48 13.21 -19.54
C VAL A 353 14.04 13.38 -20.94
N GLN A 354 13.21 13.68 -21.95
CA GLN A 354 13.72 14.00 -23.28
C GLN A 354 12.96 15.13 -23.99
N ASN A 355 13.74 16.03 -24.58
CA ASN A 355 13.35 16.93 -25.68
C ASN A 355 13.09 16.06 -26.92
N GLN A 356 11.85 15.71 -27.21
CA GLN A 356 11.51 14.88 -28.36
C GLN A 356 10.85 15.72 -29.45
N THR A 357 11.51 15.78 -30.61
CA THR A 357 10.95 16.26 -31.89
C THR A 357 9.86 15.33 -32.45
N ASN A 358 9.68 14.14 -31.85
CA ASN A 358 8.68 13.16 -32.23
C ASN A 358 7.54 13.09 -31.19
N ILE A 359 6.41 13.71 -31.52
CA ILE A 359 5.18 13.73 -30.71
C ILE A 359 4.55 12.34 -30.46
N CYS A 360 5.00 11.31 -31.19
CA CYS A 360 4.49 9.94 -31.06
C CYS A 360 5.41 9.03 -30.22
N TYR A 361 6.61 9.46 -29.83
CA TYR A 361 7.49 8.67 -28.98
C TYR A 361 7.29 9.01 -27.50
N LEU A 362 6.57 8.13 -26.80
CA LEU A 362 6.46 8.16 -25.36
C LEU A 362 7.51 7.21 -24.76
N GLY A 363 8.65 7.74 -24.34
CA GLY A 363 9.68 6.96 -23.65
C GLY A 363 9.09 6.20 -22.46
N PRO A 364 9.45 4.92 -22.25
CA PRO A 364 8.80 4.08 -21.24
C PRO A 364 9.15 4.46 -19.80
N GLY A 365 10.08 5.40 -19.57
CA GLY A 365 10.67 5.66 -18.27
C GLY A 365 11.56 4.51 -17.80
N SER A 366 12.10 4.64 -16.59
CA SER A 366 12.95 3.64 -15.95
C SER A 366 12.36 3.23 -14.61
N GLY A 367 12.30 1.94 -14.36
CA GLY A 367 12.07 1.37 -13.03
C GLY A 367 13.38 1.26 -12.27
N ILE A 368 13.36 1.69 -11.02
CA ILE A 368 14.52 1.68 -10.13
C ILE A 368 14.17 0.86 -8.90
N PHE A 369 15.10 0.00 -8.50
CA PHE A 369 15.03 -0.79 -7.29
C PHE A 369 15.90 -0.14 -6.22
N TYR A 370 15.39 -0.02 -5.00
CA TYR A 370 16.14 0.42 -3.83
C TYR A 370 16.20 -0.70 -2.79
N ALA A 371 17.35 -0.83 -2.13
CA ALA A 371 17.55 -1.69 -0.98
C ALA A 371 18.37 -0.96 0.08
N VAL A 372 17.68 -0.51 1.13
CA VAL A 372 18.27 0.33 2.18
C VAL A 372 18.08 -0.27 3.56
N ASP A 373 19.04 -0.01 4.45
CA ASP A 373 18.94 -0.41 5.85
C ASP A 373 17.75 0.31 6.50
N TYR A 374 16.90 -0.45 7.17
CA TYR A 374 15.64 0.08 7.68
C TYR A 374 15.82 1.14 8.77
N LYS A 375 16.93 1.15 9.50
CA LYS A 375 17.18 2.12 10.59
C LYS A 375 17.91 3.36 10.13
N THR A 376 18.76 3.24 9.11
CA THR A 376 19.72 4.29 8.74
C THR A 376 19.53 4.82 7.32
N GLY A 377 18.81 4.11 6.45
CA GLY A 377 18.65 4.45 5.05
C GLY A 377 19.92 4.25 4.21
N THR A 378 20.97 3.64 4.77
CA THR A 378 22.24 3.34 4.07
C THR A 378 22.10 2.20 3.07
N ALA A 379 22.99 2.10 2.08
CA ALA A 379 22.98 0.98 1.13
C ALA A 379 23.36 -0.34 1.82
N VAL A 380 22.68 -1.43 1.44
CA VAL A 380 22.91 -2.77 2.02
C VAL A 380 23.71 -3.70 1.11
N PHE A 381 23.49 -3.60 -0.20
CA PHE A 381 24.13 -4.44 -1.22
C PHE A 381 25.02 -3.61 -2.13
N ASN A 382 26.02 -4.23 -2.77
CA ASN A 382 26.80 -3.60 -3.84
C ASN A 382 25.98 -3.62 -5.14
N LEU A 383 25.14 -2.60 -5.35
CA LEU A 383 24.30 -2.51 -6.53
C LEU A 383 24.96 -1.73 -7.69
N ASP A 384 26.01 -0.96 -7.41
CA ASP A 384 26.74 -0.14 -8.36
C ASP A 384 28.22 -0.55 -8.47
N ALA A 385 28.47 -1.61 -9.22
CA ALA A 385 29.83 -2.08 -9.49
C ALA A 385 30.76 -1.05 -10.19
N THR A 386 30.24 0.10 -10.65
CA THR A 386 31.07 1.13 -11.31
C THR A 386 31.90 1.95 -10.32
N ASN A 387 31.55 1.89 -9.03
CA ASN A 387 32.29 2.58 -7.98
C ASN A 387 33.40 1.75 -7.33
N ASP A 388 33.44 0.46 -7.66
CA ASP A 388 34.34 -0.49 -7.03
C ASP A 388 35.79 -0.20 -7.41
N THR A 389 36.70 -0.54 -6.51
CA THR A 389 38.13 -0.33 -6.71
C THR A 389 38.85 -1.64 -6.95
N THR A 390 40.11 -1.56 -7.38
CA THR A 390 40.99 -2.73 -7.45
C THR A 390 41.23 -3.39 -6.08
N GLN A 391 40.88 -2.72 -4.98
CA GLN A 391 41.03 -3.21 -3.62
C GLN A 391 39.75 -3.89 -3.08
N GLY A 392 38.64 -3.85 -3.82
CA GLY A 392 37.39 -4.53 -3.46
C GLY A 392 36.15 -3.66 -3.65
N GLU A 393 35.04 -4.22 -3.18
CA GLU A 393 33.71 -3.62 -3.24
C GLU A 393 33.61 -2.37 -2.35
N VAL A 394 32.99 -1.30 -2.85
CA VAL A 394 32.82 -0.04 -2.12
C VAL A 394 31.34 0.29 -2.00
N ILE A 395 30.77 0.19 -0.80
CA ILE A 395 29.36 0.54 -0.56
C ILE A 395 29.23 2.05 -0.29
N LYS A 396 28.47 2.77 -1.13
CA LYS A 396 28.17 4.21 -0.97
C LYS A 396 26.74 4.56 -1.42
N ARG A 397 26.42 5.87 -1.47
CA ARG A 397 25.10 6.38 -1.90
C ARG A 397 24.57 5.77 -3.21
N SER A 398 25.43 5.54 -4.20
CA SER A 398 25.00 4.99 -5.50
C SER A 398 24.53 3.54 -5.41
N ASP A 399 25.01 2.79 -4.42
CA ASP A 399 24.61 1.40 -4.16
C ASP A 399 23.23 1.25 -3.53
N ARG A 400 22.61 2.35 -3.10
CA ARG A 400 21.23 2.31 -2.57
C ARG A 400 20.24 1.87 -3.63
N SER A 401 20.55 2.07 -4.91
CA SER A 401 19.60 1.87 -5.99
C SER A 401 20.20 1.34 -7.29
N LYS A 402 19.38 0.67 -8.09
CA LYS A 402 19.75 0.17 -9.42
C LYS A 402 18.61 0.34 -10.41
N VAL A 403 18.91 0.75 -11.63
CA VAL A 403 17.94 0.72 -12.73
C VAL A 403 17.71 -0.73 -13.15
N ILE A 404 16.47 -1.20 -13.09
CA ILE A 404 16.12 -2.62 -13.28
C ILE A 404 15.38 -2.90 -14.58
N GLY A 405 14.90 -1.87 -15.29
CA GLY A 405 14.21 -2.04 -16.56
C GLY A 405 13.34 -0.86 -16.94
N PRO A 406 12.62 -0.94 -18.07
CA PRO A 406 11.66 0.07 -18.48
C PRO A 406 10.32 -0.05 -17.72
N ALA A 407 9.49 0.98 -17.83
CA ALA A 407 8.14 1.07 -17.27
C ALA A 407 8.07 1.13 -15.74
N ILE A 408 6.85 1.23 -15.21
CA ILE A 408 6.58 1.28 -13.76
C ILE A 408 6.78 -0.13 -13.19
N PRO A 409 7.75 -0.34 -12.29
CA PRO A 409 8.00 -1.65 -11.70
C PRO A 409 6.90 -2.03 -10.69
N SER A 410 6.67 -3.32 -10.50
CA SER A 410 5.83 -3.80 -9.39
C SER A 410 6.53 -3.60 -8.03
N SER A 411 5.79 -3.78 -6.93
CA SER A 411 6.42 -4.01 -5.62
C SER A 411 7.28 -5.29 -5.63
N VAL A 412 8.21 -5.38 -4.69
CA VAL A 412 9.07 -6.55 -4.48
C VAL A 412 8.26 -7.64 -3.80
N ILE A 413 8.22 -8.84 -4.38
CA ILE A 413 7.63 -10.01 -3.76
C ILE A 413 8.76 -10.88 -3.21
N VAL A 414 8.83 -11.03 -1.90
CA VAL A 414 9.77 -11.95 -1.25
C VAL A 414 9.10 -13.31 -1.10
N THR A 415 9.80 -14.35 -1.56
CA THR A 415 9.37 -15.75 -1.48
C THR A 415 10.44 -16.59 -0.79
N ILE A 416 10.04 -17.72 -0.22
CA ILE A 416 10.96 -18.68 0.40
C ILE A 416 10.82 -20.00 -0.34
N ILE A 417 11.83 -20.36 -1.13
CA ILE A 417 11.85 -21.58 -1.95
C ILE A 417 13.01 -22.43 -1.48
N GLY A 418 12.73 -23.69 -1.10
CA GLY A 418 13.77 -24.60 -0.60
C GLY A 418 14.52 -24.10 0.64
N GLY A 419 13.87 -23.26 1.46
CA GLY A 419 14.47 -22.64 2.65
C GLY A 419 15.40 -21.45 2.36
N MET A 420 15.46 -20.96 1.13
CA MET A 420 16.18 -19.73 0.77
C MET A 420 15.18 -18.64 0.35
N SER A 421 15.43 -17.42 0.81
CA SER A 421 14.71 -16.23 0.34
C SER A 421 15.10 -15.89 -1.09
N SER A 422 14.12 -15.49 -1.91
CA SER A 422 14.29 -14.96 -3.26
C SER A 422 13.26 -13.86 -3.49
N GLY A 423 13.67 -12.78 -4.14
CA GLY A 423 12.77 -11.67 -4.48
C GLY A 423 12.40 -11.68 -5.96
N TYR A 424 11.25 -11.09 -6.29
CA TYR A 424 10.81 -10.87 -7.67
C TYR A 424 10.21 -9.47 -7.82
N VAL A 425 10.54 -8.81 -8.93
CA VAL A 425 9.96 -7.52 -9.35
C VAL A 425 9.54 -7.64 -10.81
N GLY A 426 8.26 -7.42 -11.09
CA GLY A 426 7.77 -7.28 -12.47
C GLY A 426 8.27 -5.97 -13.07
N ILE A 427 8.80 -6.04 -14.29
CA ILE A 427 9.28 -4.91 -15.08
C ILE A 427 8.70 -4.98 -16.50
N GLY A 428 8.81 -3.89 -17.26
CA GLY A 428 8.40 -3.90 -18.67
C GLY A 428 9.12 -5.01 -19.45
N GLY A 429 8.36 -6.02 -19.89
CA GLY A 429 8.86 -7.14 -20.69
C GLY A 429 9.49 -8.31 -19.90
N GLY A 430 9.40 -8.36 -18.57
CA GLY A 430 9.95 -9.49 -17.81
C GLY A 430 9.87 -9.39 -16.29
N VAL A 431 10.71 -10.19 -15.63
CA VAL A 431 10.86 -10.21 -14.17
C VAL A 431 12.33 -9.97 -13.83
N TYR A 432 12.58 -9.01 -12.94
CA TYR A 432 13.87 -8.79 -12.29
C TYR A 432 13.92 -9.58 -10.97
N VAL A 433 15.06 -10.21 -10.71
CA VAL A 433 15.30 -10.94 -9.45
C VAL A 433 16.19 -10.05 -8.58
N PRO A 434 15.63 -9.25 -7.65
CA PRO A 434 16.41 -8.43 -6.76
C PRO A 434 17.29 -9.26 -5.82
N GLU A 435 18.40 -8.65 -5.43
CA GLU A 435 19.19 -9.15 -4.32
C GLU A 435 18.39 -8.98 -3.02
N VAL A 436 18.31 -10.07 -2.26
CA VAL A 436 17.63 -10.12 -0.96
C VAL A 436 18.53 -10.86 0.01
N LEU A 437 18.48 -10.51 1.29
CA LEU A 437 19.25 -11.21 2.32
C LEU A 437 18.86 -12.69 2.34
N LYS A 438 19.83 -13.56 2.02
CA LYS A 438 19.67 -15.01 2.02
C LYS A 438 19.76 -15.54 3.44
N LYS A 439 18.62 -15.92 4.02
CA LYS A 439 18.55 -16.56 5.34
C LYS A 439 17.81 -17.89 5.23
N LYS A 440 18.27 -18.90 5.99
CA LYS A 440 17.50 -20.12 6.24
C LYS A 440 16.41 -19.77 7.26
N ILE A 441 15.19 -19.62 6.77
CA ILE A 441 14.07 -19.07 7.57
C ILE A 441 13.34 -20.17 8.35
N LEU A 442 13.62 -21.45 8.08
CA LEU A 442 12.97 -22.59 8.73
C LEU A 442 13.94 -23.34 9.64
N ILE A 443 13.70 -23.24 10.96
CA ILE A 443 13.98 -24.36 11.87
C ILE A 443 12.67 -25.16 11.93
N PRO A 444 12.58 -26.33 11.28
CA PRO A 444 11.42 -27.20 11.46
C PRO A 444 11.37 -27.67 12.91
N LEU A 445 10.48 -27.09 13.72
CA LEU A 445 10.13 -27.64 15.02
C LEU A 445 9.18 -28.82 14.79
N ASN A 446 9.75 -30.02 14.74
CA ASN A 446 8.96 -31.26 14.77
C ASN A 446 8.52 -31.53 16.22
N TRP A 447 7.37 -31.01 16.62
CA TRP A 447 6.65 -31.55 17.79
C TRP A 447 5.88 -32.79 17.35
N LYS A 448 6.45 -33.96 17.65
CA LYS A 448 5.69 -35.20 17.65
C LYS A 448 4.89 -35.21 18.95
N MET A 449 3.57 -35.06 18.88
CA MET A 449 2.71 -35.50 19.97
C MET A 449 2.95 -37.01 20.12
N VAL A 450 3.64 -37.40 21.18
CA VAL A 450 3.65 -38.78 21.63
C VAL A 450 2.35 -38.94 22.43
N PHE A 451 1.52 -39.86 21.92
CA PHE A 451 0.11 -40.14 22.22
C PHE A 451 -0.36 -39.95 23.67
#